data_AF-A0AAW8KBE0-F1
#
_entry.id   AF-A0AAW8KBE0-F1
#
_cell.length_a   1.000
_cell.length_b   1.000
_cell.length_c   1.000
_cell.angle_alpha   90.00
_cell.angle_beta   90.00
_cell.angle_gamma   90.00
#
_symmetry.space_group_name_H-M   'P 1'
#
loop_
_entity.id
_entity.type
_entity.pdbx_description
1 polymer ?
#
loop_
_entity_poly.entity_id
_entity_poly.type
_entity_poly.pdbx_seq_one_letter_code
_entity_poly.pdbx_strand_id
1 'polypeptide(L)' 'SSTSCYHNYSPDKKGKTTASVYMRKGAGTSYGTITTVPKGKSLTIYGYMEAPGINWYKVGYGGKTGYIRRDYIKVID' A
#
# COMPACT_ATOMS: atom_id res chain seq x y z
N SER A 1 -22.40 -4.18 -11.86
CA SER A 1 -21.50 -3.31 -12.64
C SER A 1 -20.89 -2.29 -11.71
N SER A 2 -19.65 -2.52 -11.24
CA SER A 2 -18.92 -1.55 -10.43
C SER A 2 -17.45 -1.70 -10.75
N THR A 3 -17.03 -0.89 -11.72
CA THR A 3 -15.67 -0.77 -12.21
C THR A 3 -14.73 -0.39 -11.06
N SER A 4 -13.59 -1.08 -10.98
CA SER A 4 -12.41 -0.78 -10.14
C SER A 4 -12.32 -1.53 -8.80
N CYS A 5 -11.39 -2.48 -8.78
CA CYS A 5 -10.97 -3.44 -7.75
C CYS A 5 -10.34 -2.83 -6.48
N TYR A 6 -10.84 -1.69 -5.99
CA TYR A 6 -10.33 -1.01 -4.81
C TYR A 6 -11.28 -1.13 -3.61
N HIS A 7 -10.78 -1.70 -2.51
CA HIS A 7 -11.51 -1.96 -1.28
C HIS A 7 -10.93 -1.12 -0.14
N ASN A 8 -11.73 -0.25 0.45
CA ASN A 8 -11.32 0.56 1.61
C ASN A 8 -11.45 -0.24 2.92
N TYR A 9 -10.55 0.02 3.88
CA TYR A 9 -10.71 -0.42 5.26
C TYR A 9 -11.43 0.67 6.07
N SER A 10 -12.36 0.26 6.93
CA SER A 10 -13.00 1.12 7.92
C SER A 10 -13.17 0.31 9.21
N PRO A 11 -12.47 0.67 10.31
CA PRO A 11 -11.48 1.74 10.42
C PRO A 11 -10.20 1.44 9.62
N ASP A 12 -9.42 2.49 9.34
CA ASP A 12 -8.08 2.36 8.74
C ASP A 12 -7.21 1.41 9.57
N LYS A 13 -6.46 0.55 8.90
CA LYS A 13 -5.56 -0.40 9.58
C LYS A 13 -4.17 0.19 9.75
N LYS A 14 -3.42 -0.29 10.73
CA LYS A 14 -1.98 -0.03 10.80
C LYS A 14 -1.21 -1.17 10.16
N GLY A 15 -0.09 -0.82 9.55
CA GLY A 15 0.81 -1.77 8.93
C GLY A 15 2.24 -1.42 9.23
N LYS A 16 3.12 -2.40 9.10
CA LYS A 16 4.56 -2.23 9.21
C LYS A 16 5.24 -2.89 8.02
N THR A 17 6.20 -2.19 7.45
CA THR A 17 6.99 -2.73 6.35
C THR A 17 7.89 -3.87 6.84
N THR A 18 7.89 -4.99 6.12
CA THR A 18 8.76 -6.14 6.43
C THR A 18 10.12 -6.04 5.72
N ALA A 19 10.21 -5.20 4.69
CA ALA A 19 11.42 -4.92 3.92
C ALA A 19 11.46 -3.44 3.49
N SER A 20 12.61 -3.00 2.95
CA SER A 20 12.70 -1.69 2.30
C SER A 20 11.91 -1.73 1.00
N VAL A 21 10.91 -0.87 0.86
CA VAL A 21 9.97 -0.91 -0.26
C VAL A 21 9.70 0.45 -0.86
N TYR A 22 9.52 0.46 -2.17
CA TYR A 22 9.15 1.65 -2.91
C TYR A 22 7.64 1.88 -2.85
N MET A 23 7.25 3.02 -2.28
CA MET A 23 5.87 3.50 -2.33
C MET A 23 5.63 4.15 -3.69
N ARG A 24 4.72 3.59 -4.48
CA ARG A 24 4.43 4.01 -5.86
C ARG A 24 3.22 4.93 -5.92
N LYS A 25 3.14 5.71 -7.00
CA LYS A 25 2.00 6.61 -7.29
C LYS A 25 0.71 5.86 -7.64
N GLY A 26 0.83 4.63 -8.15
CA GLY A 26 -0.30 3.79 -8.53
C GLY A 26 -0.02 2.32 -8.27
N ALA A 27 -1.08 1.52 -8.28
CA ALA A 27 -1.04 0.07 -8.13
C ALA A 27 -0.61 -0.59 -9.46
N GLY A 28 0.70 -0.51 -9.73
CA GLY A 28 1.34 -1.07 -10.90
C GLY A 28 2.83 -0.79 -10.91
N THR A 29 3.61 -1.64 -11.57
CA THR A 29 5.08 -1.48 -11.67
C THR A 29 5.50 -0.39 -12.64
N SER A 30 4.62 0.03 -13.55
CA SER A 30 4.81 1.13 -14.50
C SER A 30 4.68 2.51 -13.86
N TYR A 31 4.04 2.62 -12.69
CA TYR A 31 3.90 3.90 -11.99
C TYR A 31 5.19 4.30 -11.28
N GLY A 32 5.51 5.60 -11.34
CA GLY A 32 6.67 6.18 -10.67
C GLY A 32 6.62 6.04 -9.14
N THR A 33 7.80 6.04 -8.53
CA THR A 33 7.99 5.98 -7.07
C THR A 33 7.76 7.37 -6.45
N ILE A 34 6.98 7.42 -5.37
CA ILE A 34 6.81 8.62 -4.54
C ILE A 34 7.98 8.73 -3.56
N THR A 35 8.26 7.65 -2.85
CA THR A 35 9.31 7.58 -1.84
C THR A 35 9.67 6.13 -1.53
N THR A 36 10.75 5.92 -0.81
CA THR A 36 11.15 4.62 -0.28
C THR A 36 10.82 4.57 1.20
N VAL A 37 10.11 3.54 1.62
CA VAL A 37 9.78 3.28 3.02
C VAL A 37 10.75 2.19 3.53
N PRO A 38 11.66 2.53 4.47
CA PRO A 38 12.58 1.56 5.05
C PRO A 38 11.84 0.40 5.75
N LYS A 39 12.54 -0.72 5.95
CA LYS A 39 12.04 -1.86 6.74
C LYS A 39 11.70 -1.42 8.17
N GLY A 40 10.60 -1.96 8.70
CA GLY A 40 10.18 -1.77 10.09
C GLY A 40 9.52 -0.42 10.36
N LYS A 41 9.13 0.33 9.33
CA LYS A 41 8.39 1.58 9.49
C LYS A 41 6.89 1.32 9.53
N SER A 42 6.21 2.03 10.42
CA SER A 42 4.76 1.99 10.53
C SER A 42 4.12 2.90 9.49
N LEU A 43 2.98 2.45 8.96
CA LEU A 43 2.20 3.12 7.94
C LEU A 43 0.71 2.89 8.21
N THR A 44 -0.13 3.79 7.73
CA THR A 44 -1.58 3.63 7.75
C THR A 44 -2.00 2.95 6.47
N ILE A 45 -2.87 1.94 6.53
CA ILE A 45 -3.43 1.23 5.39
C ILE A 45 -4.89 1.68 5.24
N TYR A 46 -5.17 2.41 4.17
CA TYR A 46 -6.51 2.92 3.85
C TYR A 46 -7.36 1.88 3.14
N GLY A 47 -6.73 0.91 2.49
CA GLY A 47 -7.42 -0.07 1.67
C GLY A 47 -6.46 -0.92 0.86
N TYR A 48 -7.02 -1.81 0.06
CA TYR A 48 -6.30 -2.65 -0.88
C TYR A 48 -6.86 -2.54 -2.29
N MET A 49 -6.02 -2.84 -3.27
CA MET A 49 -6.38 -2.90 -4.67
C MET A 49 -5.86 -4.20 -5.26
N GLU A 50 -6.73 -4.95 -5.92
CA GLU A 50 -6.36 -6.21 -6.55
C GLU A 50 -6.03 -5.98 -8.02
N ALA A 51 -4.78 -6.17 -8.42
CA ALA A 51 -4.40 -6.16 -9.82
C ALA A 51 -4.08 -7.61 -10.27
N PRO A 52 -4.21 -7.94 -11.57
CA PRO A 52 -3.89 -9.27 -12.07
C PRO A 52 -2.47 -9.70 -11.63
N GLY A 53 -2.40 -10.72 -10.76
CA GLY A 53 -1.15 -11.27 -10.23
C GLY A 53 -0.44 -10.45 -9.14
N ILE A 54 -0.91 -9.25 -8.77
CA ILE A 54 -0.28 -8.44 -7.72
C ILE A 54 -1.35 -7.68 -6.92
N ASN A 55 -1.35 -7.90 -5.60
CA ASN A 55 -2.20 -7.16 -4.68
C ASN A 55 -1.43 -5.98 -4.07
N TRP A 56 -2.09 -4.83 -4.00
CA TRP A 56 -1.53 -3.58 -3.51
C TRP A 56 -2.29 -3.10 -2.29
N TYR A 57 -1.59 -2.49 -1.35
CA TYR A 57 -2.20 -1.68 -0.29
C TYR A 57 -2.03 -0.21 -0.59
N LYS A 58 -3.10 0.55 -0.44
CA LYS A 58 -3.05 2.00 -0.40
C LYS A 58 -2.66 2.42 1.01
N VAL A 59 -1.53 3.09 1.11
CA VAL A 59 -0.91 3.43 2.39
C VAL A 59 -0.60 4.90 2.51
N GLY A 60 -0.63 5.41 3.73
CA GLY A 60 -0.19 6.75 4.11
C GLY A 60 1.11 6.67 4.90
N TYR A 61 2.14 7.38 4.43
CA TYR A 61 3.43 7.50 5.11
C TYR A 61 4.01 8.91 4.92
N GLY A 62 4.37 9.57 6.02
CA GLY A 62 5.00 10.89 6.00
C GLY A 62 4.15 11.98 5.31
N GLY A 63 2.83 11.94 5.51
CA GLY A 63 1.88 12.87 4.89
C GLY A 63 1.62 12.64 3.39
N LYS A 64 2.20 11.59 2.80
CA LYS A 64 1.99 11.20 1.40
C LYS A 64 1.22 9.89 1.33
N THR A 65 0.38 9.77 0.31
CA THR A 65 -0.40 8.55 0.05
C THR A 65 0.12 7.88 -1.21
N GLY A 66 0.29 6.55 -1.17
CA GLY A 66 0.74 5.77 -2.30
C GLY A 66 0.36 4.30 -2.20
N TYR A 67 0.97 3.48 -3.05
CA TYR A 67 0.69 2.06 -3.15
C TYR A 67 1.95 1.24 -2.91
N ILE A 68 1.85 0.21 -2.07
CA ILE A 68 2.91 -0.75 -1.76
C ILE A 68 2.33 -2.15 -1.95
N ARG A 69 3.13 -3.11 -2.43
CA ARG A 69 2.66 -4.49 -2.55
C ARG A 69 2.31 -5.06 -1.17
N ARG A 70 1.20 -5.81 -1.13
CA ARG A 70 0.69 -6.47 0.07
C ARG A 70 1.73 -7.36 0.75
N ASP A 71 2.56 -8.05 -0.01
CA ASP A 71 3.56 -9.01 0.49
C ASP A 71 4.62 -8.38 1.41
N TYR A 72 4.82 -7.07 1.29
CA TYR A 72 5.83 -6.34 2.07
C TYR A 72 5.26 -5.58 3.26
N ILE A 73 3.96 -5.71 3.53
CA ILE A 73 3.30 -5.05 4.64
C ILE A 73 2.70 -6.11 5.55
N LYS A 74 3.12 -6.08 6.81
CA LYS A 74 2.47 -6.81 7.88
C LYS A 74 1.43 -5.90 8.51
N VAL A 75 0.16 -6.27 8.40
CA VAL A 75 -0.93 -5.59 9.13
C VAL A 75 -0.71 -5.82 10.62
N ILE A 76 -0.78 -4.74 11.40
CA ILE A 76 -0.71 -4.75 12.86
C ILE A 76 -2.09 -4.27 13.30
N ASP A 77 -2.90 -5.19 13.84
CA ASP A 77 -4.15 -4.85 14.52
C ASP A 77 -3.84 -4.16 15.86
#